data_AF-A0A837CAY0-F1
#
_entry.id   AF-A0A837CAY0-F1
#
_cell.length_a   1.000
_cell.length_b   1.000
_cell.length_c   1.000
_cell.angle_alpha   90.00
_cell.angle_beta   90.00
_cell.angle_gamma   90.00
#
_symmetry.space_group_name_H-M   'P 1'
#
loop_
_entity.id
_entity.type
_entity.pdbx_description
1 polymer ?
#
loop_
_entity_poly.entity_id
_entity_poly.type
_entity_poly.pdbx_seq_one_letter_code
_entity_poly.pdbx_strand_id
1 'polypeptide(L)'
;MGVRFKATHVVLAMLCAMYFITYVDRVNIGTAAGEIQKERGLSNTQLGLVFSAFAYPYLLFQVIGGWVGDHFGPRKTLFWCGMIWAAATIMTGFVNGLAALFVARFALGFGEGATFPTATRAMQYWTPANRRGFAQGLTHSFARLGNAVTPPVVALLILWLTWRGAFVVLGFVSLIWGVIWVWYFRNEPKEHASITEAELAALPPRPTGERPRVPWGPLLGRMWPVTLTYFCYGWCLWLYLNWLPLFFRTTTVSTSRIRRCSPPACSSPAWSATAWAACCRTRSSTAPATSAWRG
;
A
#
# COMPACT_ATOMS: atom_id res chain seq x y z
N MET A 1 10.48 -9.59 -35.04
CA MET A 1 10.51 -10.40 -33.80
C MET A 1 9.43 -9.85 -32.86
N GLY A 2 8.17 -10.24 -33.09
CA GLY A 2 7.04 -9.69 -32.35
C GLY A 2 7.04 -10.21 -30.92
N VAL A 3 7.05 -9.32 -29.94
CA VAL A 3 6.83 -9.67 -28.53
C VAL A 3 5.39 -10.17 -28.41
N ARG A 4 5.16 -11.46 -28.64
CA ARG A 4 3.87 -12.09 -28.36
C ARG A 4 3.70 -12.09 -26.85
N PHE A 5 2.83 -11.22 -26.35
CA PHE A 5 2.45 -11.19 -24.94
C PHE A 5 1.81 -12.53 -24.57
N LYS A 6 2.58 -13.35 -23.85
CA LYS A 6 2.12 -14.61 -23.27
C LYS A 6 1.00 -14.35 -22.27
N ALA A 7 -0.05 -15.18 -22.26
CA ALA A 7 -1.20 -14.99 -21.37
C ALA A 7 -0.76 -14.95 -19.89
N THR A 8 0.21 -15.80 -19.53
CA THR A 8 0.86 -15.82 -18.20
C THR A 8 1.49 -14.48 -17.81
N HIS A 9 2.12 -13.77 -18.76
CA HIS A 9 2.77 -12.49 -18.48
C HIS A 9 1.75 -11.36 -18.35
N VAL A 10 0.66 -11.41 -19.10
CA VAL A 10 -0.45 -10.45 -18.98
C VAL A 10 -1.11 -10.59 -17.61
N VAL A 11 -1.40 -11.82 -17.17
CA VAL A 11 -1.93 -12.06 -15.80
C VAL A 11 -0.99 -11.54 -14.73
N LEU A 12 0.32 -11.79 -14.86
CA LEU A 12 1.31 -11.24 -13.94
C LEU A 12 1.30 -9.70 -13.94
N ALA A 13 1.24 -9.06 -15.12
CA ALA A 13 1.16 -7.61 -15.25
C ALA A 13 -0.11 -7.05 -14.60
N MET A 14 -1.25 -7.73 -14.74
CA MET A 14 -2.50 -7.34 -14.07
C MET A 14 -2.40 -7.44 -12.55
N LEU A 15 -1.72 -8.47 -12.03
CA LEU A 15 -1.42 -8.59 -10.59
C LEU A 15 -0.46 -7.49 -10.13
N CYS A 16 0.56 -7.14 -10.92
CA CYS A 16 1.43 -5.99 -10.63
C CYS A 16 0.64 -4.67 -10.59
N ALA A 17 -0.26 -4.44 -11.54
CA ALA A 17 -1.14 -3.28 -11.56
C ALA A 17 -2.03 -3.24 -10.31
N MET A 18 -2.60 -4.38 -9.90
CA MET A 18 -3.37 -4.49 -8.66
C MET A 18 -2.56 -4.06 -7.43
N TYR A 19 -1.34 -4.60 -7.29
CA TYR A 19 -0.44 -4.25 -6.17
C TYR A 19 -0.07 -2.77 -6.20
N PHE A 20 0.15 -2.20 -7.39
CA PHE A 20 0.40 -0.77 -7.53
C PHE A 20 -0.81 0.06 -7.05
N ILE A 21 -2.01 -0.20 -7.59
CA ILE A 21 -3.21 0.60 -7.31
C ILE A 21 -3.64 0.49 -5.84
N THR A 22 -3.62 -0.71 -5.27
CA THR A 22 -3.97 -0.90 -3.83
C THR A 22 -3.04 -0.10 -2.91
N TYR A 23 -1.74 -0.06 -3.19
CA TYR A 23 -0.83 0.77 -2.41
C TYR A 23 -1.00 2.27 -2.67
N VAL A 24 -1.40 2.68 -3.88
CA VAL A 24 -1.83 4.06 -4.13
C VAL A 24 -3.02 4.43 -3.25
N ASP A 25 -4.02 3.54 -3.13
CA ASP A 25 -5.21 3.79 -2.32
C ASP A 25 -4.97 3.75 -0.80
N ARG A 26 -3.87 3.14 -0.36
CA ARG A 26 -3.41 3.22 1.04
C ARG A 26 -2.73 4.55 1.35
N VAL A 27 -1.88 5.04 0.45
CA VAL A 27 -1.05 6.23 0.69
C VAL A 27 -1.79 7.53 0.37
N ASN A 28 -2.85 7.47 -0.44
CA ASN A 28 -3.63 8.64 -0.84
C ASN A 28 -4.18 9.44 0.36
N ILE A 29 -4.64 8.79 1.43
CA ILE A 29 -5.23 9.46 2.59
C ILE A 29 -4.18 10.14 3.46
N GLY A 30 -2.98 9.56 3.58
CA GLY A 30 -1.86 10.21 4.25
C GLY A 30 -1.44 11.49 3.51
N THR A 31 -1.50 11.47 2.18
CA THR A 31 -1.19 12.63 1.33
C THR A 31 -2.28 13.71 1.44
N ALA A 32 -3.56 13.31 1.41
CA ALA A 32 -4.71 14.23 1.49
C ALA A 32 -5.05 14.66 2.93
N ALA A 33 -4.48 14.02 3.95
CA ALA A 33 -4.77 14.23 5.37
C ALA A 33 -4.78 15.70 5.77
N GLY A 34 -3.79 16.45 5.28
CA GLY A 34 -3.64 17.85 5.60
C GLY A 34 -4.76 18.75 5.08
N GLU A 35 -5.41 18.40 3.96
CA GLU A 35 -6.54 19.15 3.42
C GLU A 35 -7.86 18.70 4.06
N ILE A 36 -8.00 17.41 4.33
CA ILE A 36 -9.14 16.85 5.08
C ILE A 36 -9.22 17.48 6.49
N GLN A 37 -8.08 17.58 7.19
CA GLN A 37 -8.01 18.20 8.51
C GLN A 37 -8.44 19.67 8.50
N LYS A 38 -7.96 20.45 7.52
CA LYS A 38 -8.32 21.87 7.39
C LYS A 38 -9.81 22.07 7.17
N GLU A 39 -10.40 21.28 6.27
CA GLU A 39 -11.80 21.45 5.92
C GLU A 39 -12.75 20.96 7.01
N ARG A 40 -12.38 19.87 7.71
CA ARG A 40 -13.25 19.23 8.70
C ARG A 40 -12.90 19.56 10.15
N GLY A 41 -11.86 20.36 10.38
CA GLY A 41 -11.38 20.70 11.72
C GLY A 41 -10.96 19.47 12.54
N LEU A 42 -10.50 18.40 11.90
CA LEU A 42 -10.19 17.15 12.59
C LEU A 42 -8.89 17.28 13.39
N SER A 43 -8.90 16.76 14.62
CA SER A 43 -7.69 16.64 15.42
C SER A 43 -6.76 15.54 14.89
N ASN A 44 -5.49 15.58 15.28
CA ASN A 44 -4.53 14.52 14.95
C ASN A 44 -4.96 13.16 15.52
N THR A 45 -5.62 13.14 16.69
CA THR A 45 -6.16 11.92 17.30
C THR A 45 -7.27 11.31 16.45
N GLN A 46 -8.20 12.14 15.95
CA GLN A 46 -9.28 11.70 15.07
C GLN A 46 -8.76 11.19 13.73
N LEU A 47 -7.76 11.86 13.15
CA LEU A 47 -7.10 11.39 11.94
C LEU A 47 -6.38 10.05 12.15
N GLY A 48 -5.72 9.88 13.30
CA GLY A 48 -5.14 8.60 13.72
C GLY A 48 -6.16 7.48 13.76
N LEU A 49 -7.36 7.73 14.32
CA LEU A 49 -8.45 6.75 14.33
C LEU A 49 -8.90 6.36 12.92
N VAL A 50 -8.96 7.32 11.99
CA VAL A 50 -9.30 7.06 10.58
C VAL A 50 -8.25 6.19 9.90
N PHE A 51 -6.97 6.42 10.15
CA PHE A 51 -5.89 5.58 9.63
C PHE A 51 -5.96 4.15 10.20
N SER A 52 -6.26 4.01 11.50
CA SER A 52 -6.43 2.72 12.15
C SER A 52 -7.68 1.97 11.68
N ALA A 53 -8.74 2.68 11.27
CA ALA A 53 -10.00 2.09 10.81
C ALA A 53 -9.82 1.08 9.65
N PHE A 54 -8.82 1.30 8.79
CA PHE A 54 -8.44 0.38 7.72
C PHE A 54 -7.84 -0.93 8.25
N ALA A 55 -7.01 -0.85 9.31
CA ALA A 55 -6.20 -1.98 9.77
C ALA A 55 -7.02 -3.10 10.42
N TYR A 56 -8.09 -2.76 11.17
CA TYR A 56 -8.93 -3.74 11.87
C TYR A 56 -9.60 -4.76 10.94
N PRO A 57 -10.41 -4.33 9.94
CA PRO A 57 -11.02 -5.28 9.01
C PRO A 57 -9.94 -5.95 8.16
N TYR A 58 -8.90 -5.23 7.76
CA TYR A 58 -7.83 -5.81 6.95
C TYR A 58 -7.16 -7.03 7.63
N LEU A 59 -6.87 -6.94 8.94
CA LEU A 59 -6.34 -8.05 9.73
C LEU A 59 -7.29 -9.24 9.74
N LEU A 60 -8.56 -9.01 10.05
CA LEU A 60 -9.58 -10.07 10.15
C LEU A 60 -9.80 -10.78 8.81
N PHE A 61 -9.90 -9.98 7.74
CA PHE A 61 -10.20 -10.49 6.39
C PHE A 61 -8.98 -11.03 5.66
N GLN A 62 -7.74 -10.80 6.13
CA GLN A 62 -6.58 -11.52 5.58
C GLN A 62 -6.65 -13.02 5.86
N VAL A 63 -7.04 -13.41 7.08
CA VAL A 63 -7.15 -14.82 7.48
C VAL A 63 -8.34 -15.48 6.78
N ILE A 64 -9.50 -14.82 6.81
CA ILE A 64 -10.74 -15.32 6.19
C ILE A 64 -10.63 -15.31 4.65
N GLY A 65 -9.98 -14.29 4.10
CA GLY A 65 -9.88 -14.06 2.66
C GLY A 65 -9.15 -15.16 1.92
N GLY A 66 -8.17 -15.81 2.56
CA GLY A 66 -7.56 -17.02 2.01
C GLY A 66 -8.58 -18.14 1.80
N TRP A 67 -9.42 -18.41 2.80
CA TRP A 67 -10.48 -19.41 2.70
C TRP A 67 -11.53 -19.05 1.63
N VAL A 68 -11.89 -17.76 1.51
CA VAL A 68 -12.83 -17.28 0.48
C VAL A 68 -12.24 -17.44 -0.92
N GLY A 69 -10.98 -17.05 -1.14
CA GLY A 69 -10.28 -17.22 -2.41
C GLY A 69 -10.14 -18.69 -2.82
N ASP A 70 -10.05 -19.57 -1.82
CA ASP A 70 -9.96 -21.01 -1.99
C ASP A 70 -11.26 -21.68 -2.43
N HIS A 71 -12.41 -21.16 -1.98
CA HIS A 71 -13.73 -21.73 -2.24
C HIS A 71 -14.39 -21.13 -3.48
N PHE A 72 -14.38 -19.79 -3.62
CA PHE A 72 -15.03 -19.08 -4.74
C PHE A 72 -14.13 -18.90 -5.97
N GLY A 73 -12.83 -19.15 -5.81
CA GLY A 73 -11.82 -19.04 -6.84
C GLY A 73 -11.31 -17.60 -7.05
N PRO A 74 -10.06 -17.43 -7.50
CA PRO A 74 -9.44 -16.10 -7.53
C PRO A 74 -10.13 -15.08 -8.43
N ARG A 75 -10.76 -15.51 -9.52
CA ARG A 75 -11.46 -14.62 -10.46
C ARG A 75 -12.57 -13.82 -9.79
N LYS A 76 -13.53 -14.52 -9.16
CA LYS A 76 -14.71 -13.91 -8.54
C LYS A 76 -14.32 -13.15 -7.27
N THR A 77 -13.45 -13.76 -6.45
CA THR A 77 -13.04 -13.15 -5.18
C THR A 77 -12.33 -11.81 -5.41
N LEU A 78 -11.34 -11.75 -6.31
CA LEU A 78 -10.64 -10.48 -6.60
C LEU A 78 -11.53 -9.45 -7.28
N PHE A 79 -12.48 -9.87 -8.11
CA PHE A 79 -13.47 -8.95 -8.67
C PHE A 79 -14.30 -8.28 -7.57
N TRP A 80 -14.93 -9.05 -6.70
CA TRP A 80 -15.77 -8.50 -5.63
C TRP A 80 -14.97 -7.67 -4.63
N CYS A 81 -13.77 -8.14 -4.24
CA CYS A 81 -12.85 -7.36 -3.44
C CYS A 81 -12.50 -6.03 -4.11
N GLY A 82 -12.20 -6.07 -5.41
CA GLY A 82 -11.94 -4.91 -6.27
C GLY A 82 -13.10 -3.91 -6.29
N MET A 83 -14.33 -4.40 -6.45
CA MET A 83 -15.53 -3.54 -6.45
C MET A 83 -15.76 -2.87 -5.09
N ILE A 84 -15.59 -3.60 -3.99
CA ILE A 84 -15.76 -3.06 -2.64
C ILE A 84 -14.69 -2.00 -2.35
N TRP A 85 -13.42 -2.30 -2.66
CA TRP A 85 -12.34 -1.33 -2.49
C TRP A 85 -12.57 -0.10 -3.37
N ALA A 86 -12.89 -0.26 -4.65
CA ALA A 86 -13.16 0.86 -5.55
C ALA A 86 -14.31 1.73 -5.05
N ALA A 87 -15.43 1.12 -4.65
CA ALA A 87 -16.58 1.82 -4.10
C ALA A 87 -16.23 2.57 -2.80
N ALA A 88 -15.42 1.97 -1.92
CA ALA A 88 -14.95 2.60 -0.69
C ALA A 88 -14.04 3.81 -0.96
N THR A 89 -13.15 3.72 -1.95
CA THR A 89 -12.31 4.85 -2.37
C THR A 89 -13.17 5.97 -2.95
N ILE A 90 -14.12 5.67 -3.86
CA ILE A 90 -15.05 6.67 -4.42
C ILE A 90 -15.86 7.33 -3.30
N MET A 91 -16.43 6.53 -2.40
CA MET A 91 -17.20 7.00 -1.24
C MET A 91 -16.38 7.94 -0.36
N THR A 92 -15.06 7.71 -0.21
CA THR A 92 -14.17 8.63 0.53
C THR A 92 -14.21 10.05 -0.05
N GLY A 93 -14.36 10.21 -1.37
CA GLY A 93 -14.50 11.52 -2.01
C GLY A 93 -15.78 12.28 -1.62
N PHE A 94 -16.81 11.58 -1.14
CA PHE A 94 -18.12 12.17 -0.81
C PHE A 94 -18.39 12.28 0.70
N VAL A 95 -17.40 11.97 1.55
CA VAL A 95 -17.61 11.96 3.00
C VAL A 95 -17.79 13.36 3.57
N ASN A 96 -18.77 13.49 4.49
CA ASN A 96 -19.11 14.75 5.14
C ASN A 96 -18.79 14.83 6.63
N GLY A 97 -18.10 13.83 7.19
CA GLY A 97 -17.70 13.84 8.60
C GLY A 97 -16.81 12.66 8.98
N LEU A 98 -16.34 12.68 10.24
CA LEU A 98 -15.43 11.67 10.79
C LEU A 98 -16.01 10.25 10.71
N ALA A 99 -17.28 10.07 11.08
CA ALA A 99 -17.94 8.77 11.05
C ALA A 99 -18.01 8.19 9.62
N ALA A 100 -18.39 9.02 8.64
CA ALA A 100 -18.44 8.62 7.24
C ALA A 100 -17.04 8.27 6.71
N LEU A 101 -16.01 9.04 7.08
CA LEU A 101 -14.62 8.77 6.72
C LEU A 101 -14.11 7.47 7.37
N PHE A 102 -14.48 7.20 8.62
CA PHE A 102 -14.18 5.95 9.32
C PHE A 102 -14.82 4.76 8.61
N VAL A 103 -16.11 4.83 8.29
CA VAL A 103 -16.84 3.77 7.57
C VAL A 103 -16.25 3.53 6.19
N ALA A 104 -15.91 4.58 5.44
CA ALA A 104 -15.26 4.44 4.14
C ALA A 104 -13.90 3.74 4.26
N ARG A 105 -13.10 4.06 5.27
CA ARG A 105 -11.81 3.39 5.53
C ARG A 105 -11.96 1.95 5.99
N PHE A 106 -12.97 1.68 6.81
CA PHE A 106 -13.29 0.33 7.25
C PHE A 106 -13.71 -0.55 6.05
N ALA A 107 -14.58 -0.03 5.17
CA ALA A 107 -14.98 -0.71 3.95
C ALA A 107 -13.79 -0.95 2.99
N LEU A 108 -12.88 0.00 2.89
CA LEU A 108 -11.65 -0.17 2.11
C LEU A 108 -10.78 -1.32 2.65
N GLY A 109 -10.58 -1.37 3.97
CA GLY A 109 -9.82 -2.45 4.61
C GLY A 109 -10.47 -3.82 4.48
N PHE A 110 -11.80 -3.87 4.52
CA PHE A 110 -12.57 -5.08 4.21
C PHE A 110 -12.32 -5.56 2.77
N GLY A 111 -12.45 -4.65 1.80
CA GLY A 111 -12.25 -4.97 0.38
C GLY A 111 -10.83 -5.42 0.06
N GLU A 112 -9.81 -4.79 0.66
CA GLU A 112 -8.42 -5.17 0.41
C GLU A 112 -7.93 -6.39 1.20
N GLY A 113 -8.58 -6.75 2.30
CA GLY A 113 -8.12 -7.81 3.22
C GLY A 113 -7.90 -9.16 2.53
N ALA A 114 -8.84 -9.56 1.68
CA ALA A 114 -8.77 -10.82 0.94
C ALA A 114 -7.97 -10.75 -0.37
N THR A 115 -7.56 -9.57 -0.80
CA THR A 115 -6.97 -9.33 -2.13
C THR A 115 -5.59 -10.00 -2.27
N PHE A 116 -4.68 -9.76 -1.34
CA PHE A 116 -3.31 -10.32 -1.37
C PHE A 116 -3.24 -11.86 -1.29
N PRO A 117 -3.94 -12.55 -0.36
CA PRO A 117 -3.92 -14.01 -0.31
C PRO A 117 -4.53 -14.62 -1.58
N THR A 118 -5.63 -14.03 -2.08
CA THR A 118 -6.27 -14.50 -3.32
C THR A 118 -5.41 -14.26 -4.55
N ALA A 119 -4.72 -13.12 -4.64
CA ALA A 119 -3.76 -12.83 -5.71
C ALA A 119 -2.57 -13.77 -5.69
N THR A 120 -2.06 -14.12 -4.50
CA THR A 120 -1.00 -15.12 -4.35
C THR A 120 -1.45 -16.48 -4.86
N ARG A 121 -2.70 -16.88 -4.58
CA ARG A 121 -3.29 -18.10 -5.12
C ARG A 121 -3.47 -18.05 -6.65
N ALA A 122 -3.95 -16.93 -7.20
CA ALA A 122 -4.02 -16.73 -8.64
C ALA A 122 -2.65 -16.91 -9.30
N MET A 123 -1.62 -16.29 -8.72
CA MET A 123 -0.25 -16.37 -9.18
C MET A 123 0.30 -17.80 -9.16
N GLN A 124 -0.05 -18.59 -8.14
CA GLN A 124 0.38 -20.00 -8.05
C GLN A 124 -0.13 -20.86 -9.22
N TYR A 125 -1.30 -20.55 -9.78
CA TYR A 125 -1.87 -21.26 -10.93
C TYR A 125 -1.36 -20.76 -12.27
N TRP A 126 -0.96 -19.49 -12.34
CA TRP A 126 -0.56 -18.82 -13.58
C TRP A 126 0.97 -18.64 -13.74
N THR A 127 1.75 -19.12 -12.76
CA THR A 127 3.21 -18.99 -12.76
C THR A 127 3.87 -20.36 -12.51
N PRO A 128 4.86 -20.74 -13.34
CA PRO A 128 5.69 -21.93 -13.12
C PRO A 128 6.34 -21.92 -11.73
N ALA A 129 6.45 -23.08 -11.10
CA ALA A 129 6.91 -23.21 -9.70
C ALA A 129 8.29 -22.57 -9.45
N ASN A 130 9.22 -22.72 -10.40
CA ASN A 130 10.56 -22.13 -10.36
C ASN A 130 10.60 -20.61 -10.49
N ARG A 131 9.53 -19.96 -10.97
CA ARG A 131 9.45 -18.51 -11.18
C ARG A 131 8.56 -17.78 -10.19
N ARG A 132 7.93 -18.49 -9.25
CA ARG A 132 7.02 -17.90 -8.25
C ARG A 132 7.71 -16.84 -7.38
N GLY A 133 8.97 -17.07 -6.99
CA GLY A 133 9.74 -16.10 -6.20
C GLY A 133 9.96 -14.78 -6.95
N PHE A 134 10.31 -14.86 -8.23
CA PHE A 134 10.46 -13.69 -9.10
C PHE A 134 9.13 -12.96 -9.30
N ALA A 135 8.05 -13.69 -9.60
CA ALA A 135 6.72 -13.12 -9.78
C ALA A 135 6.24 -12.38 -8.51
N GLN A 136 6.42 -12.98 -7.33
CA GLN A 136 6.12 -12.34 -6.04
C GLN A 136 6.97 -11.09 -5.84
N GLY A 137 8.30 -11.18 -6.02
CA GLY A 137 9.20 -10.04 -5.92
C GLY A 137 8.80 -8.89 -6.83
N LEU A 138 8.44 -9.18 -8.09
CA LEU A 138 7.99 -8.19 -9.05
C LEU A 138 6.70 -7.50 -8.60
N THR A 139 5.67 -8.25 -8.20
CA THR A 139 4.41 -7.64 -7.70
C THR A 139 4.64 -6.76 -6.48
N HIS A 140 5.51 -7.17 -5.54
CA HIS A 140 5.86 -6.36 -4.38
C HIS A 140 6.69 -5.12 -4.73
N SER A 141 7.53 -5.17 -5.77
CA SER A 141 8.22 -3.98 -6.28
C SER A 141 7.24 -2.94 -6.81
N PHE A 142 6.18 -3.36 -7.52
CA PHE A 142 5.12 -2.44 -7.97
C PHE A 142 4.33 -1.82 -6.81
N ALA A 143 4.11 -2.56 -5.72
CA ALA A 143 3.55 -1.97 -4.49
C ALA A 143 4.44 -0.86 -3.92
N ARG A 144 5.77 -1.04 -3.90
CA ARG A 144 6.72 0.01 -3.45
C ARG A 144 6.74 1.20 -4.39
N LEU A 145 6.68 0.94 -5.69
CA LEU A 145 6.58 1.98 -6.71
C LEU A 145 5.29 2.79 -6.51
N GLY A 146 4.17 2.14 -6.21
CA GLY A 146 2.91 2.79 -5.84
C GLY A 146 3.11 3.77 -4.70
N ASN A 147 3.72 3.34 -3.59
CA ASN A 147 4.01 4.22 -2.45
C ASN A 147 4.85 5.45 -2.81
N ALA A 148 5.85 5.29 -3.69
CA ALA A 148 6.73 6.39 -4.09
C ALA A 148 6.03 7.39 -5.03
N VAL A 149 5.19 6.89 -5.94
CA VAL A 149 4.50 7.68 -6.96
C VAL A 149 3.24 8.36 -6.42
N THR A 150 2.65 7.83 -5.35
CA THR A 150 1.37 8.33 -4.83
C THR A 150 1.42 9.79 -4.36
N PRO A 151 2.37 10.23 -3.52
CA PRO A 151 2.38 11.61 -3.04
C PRO A 151 2.39 12.67 -4.16
N PRO A 152 3.28 12.60 -5.18
CA PRO A 152 3.24 13.58 -6.26
C PRO A 152 1.98 13.48 -7.12
N VAL A 153 1.50 12.28 -7.44
CA VAL A 153 0.27 12.11 -8.26
C VAL A 153 -0.96 12.66 -7.53
N VAL A 154 -1.13 12.32 -6.25
CA VAL A 154 -2.26 12.80 -5.45
C VAL A 154 -2.18 14.29 -5.20
N ALA A 155 -0.98 14.84 -4.97
CA ALA A 155 -0.79 16.29 -4.85
C ALA A 155 -1.22 17.03 -6.12
N LEU A 156 -0.83 16.54 -7.31
CA LEU A 156 -1.26 17.11 -8.59
C LEU A 156 -2.78 17.02 -8.77
N LEU A 157 -3.39 15.87 -8.44
CA LEU A 157 -4.84 15.71 -8.50
C LEU A 157 -5.57 16.66 -7.55
N ILE A 158 -5.04 16.89 -6.35
CA ILE A 158 -5.59 17.86 -5.39
C ILE A 158 -5.59 19.27 -5.96
N LEU A 159 -4.50 19.67 -6.65
CA LEU A 159 -4.40 21.00 -7.27
C LEU A 159 -5.43 21.23 -8.39
N TRP A 160 -5.79 20.18 -9.12
CA TRP A 160 -6.70 20.30 -10.28
C TRP A 160 -8.17 20.05 -9.93
N LEU A 161 -8.46 19.09 -9.04
CA LEU A 161 -9.79 18.52 -8.82
C LEU A 161 -10.24 18.55 -7.36
N THR A 162 -9.44 19.12 -6.45
CA THR A 162 -9.56 18.99 -4.99
C THR A 162 -9.25 17.58 -4.47
N TRP A 163 -9.11 17.45 -3.14
CA TRP A 163 -8.89 16.14 -2.52
C TRP A 163 -10.05 15.17 -2.75
N ARG A 164 -11.30 15.66 -2.84
CA ARG A 164 -12.47 14.84 -3.12
C ARG A 164 -12.39 14.22 -4.52
N GLY A 165 -12.09 15.04 -5.51
CA GLY A 165 -11.93 14.60 -6.89
C GLY A 165 -10.79 13.59 -7.05
N ALA A 166 -9.68 13.76 -6.32
CA ALA A 166 -8.58 12.80 -6.32
C ALA A 166 -9.03 11.39 -5.91
N PHE A 167 -9.83 11.25 -4.84
CA PHE A 167 -10.36 9.94 -4.41
C PHE A 167 -11.32 9.33 -5.43
N VAL A 168 -12.17 10.15 -6.05
CA VAL A 168 -13.10 9.69 -7.09
C VAL A 168 -12.33 9.15 -8.30
N VAL A 169 -11.34 9.88 -8.79
CA VAL A 169 -10.50 9.45 -9.93
C VAL A 169 -9.76 8.15 -9.61
N LEU A 170 -9.10 8.06 -8.46
CA LEU A 170 -8.39 6.84 -8.05
C LEU A 170 -9.35 5.66 -7.91
N GLY A 171 -10.54 5.87 -7.35
CA GLY A 171 -11.54 4.84 -7.21
C GLY A 171 -12.07 4.34 -8.57
N PHE A 172 -12.20 5.21 -9.57
CA PHE A 172 -12.52 4.79 -10.94
C PHE A 172 -11.40 3.97 -11.58
N VAL A 173 -10.13 4.30 -11.34
CA VAL A 173 -9.00 3.48 -11.82
C VAL A 173 -9.07 2.07 -11.22
N SER A 174 -9.37 1.97 -9.93
CA SER A 174 -9.58 0.71 -9.22
C SER A 174 -10.77 -0.08 -9.77
N LEU A 175 -11.88 0.60 -10.10
CA LEU A 175 -13.06 0.00 -10.72
C LEU A 175 -12.73 -0.58 -12.10
N ILE A 176 -12.04 0.20 -12.94
CA ILE A 176 -11.62 -0.23 -14.28
C ILE A 176 -10.73 -1.46 -14.19
N TRP A 177 -9.76 -1.48 -13.26
CA TRP A 177 -8.91 -2.65 -13.04
C TRP A 177 -9.74 -3.90 -12.70
N GLY A 178 -10.73 -3.77 -11.79
CA GLY A 178 -11.59 -4.89 -11.41
C GLY A 178 -12.42 -5.43 -12.58
N VAL A 179 -12.95 -4.56 -13.44
CA VAL A 179 -13.68 -4.95 -14.66
C VAL A 179 -12.76 -5.68 -15.64
N ILE A 180 -11.56 -5.14 -15.87
CA ILE A 180 -10.55 -5.78 -16.74
C ILE A 180 -10.16 -7.15 -16.17
N TRP A 181 -10.02 -7.26 -14.84
CA TRP A 181 -9.70 -8.51 -14.15
C TRP A 181 -10.73 -9.59 -14.42
N VAL A 182 -12.02 -9.32 -14.19
CA VAL A 182 -13.05 -10.34 -14.37
C VAL A 182 -13.22 -10.73 -15.84
N TRP A 183 -12.99 -9.80 -16.77
CA TRP A 183 -13.09 -10.06 -18.20
C TRP A 183 -11.96 -10.98 -18.70
N TYR A 184 -10.72 -10.65 -18.36
CA TYR A 184 -9.53 -11.34 -18.86
C TYR A 184 -9.19 -12.62 -18.06
N PHE A 185 -9.11 -12.53 -16.73
CA PHE A 185 -8.60 -13.62 -15.90
C PHE A 185 -9.54 -14.82 -15.87
N ARG A 186 -8.97 -16.03 -15.96
CA ARG A 186 -9.68 -17.31 -15.81
C ARG A 186 -9.09 -18.10 -14.65
N ASN A 187 -9.96 -18.80 -13.91
CA ASN A 187 -9.51 -19.61 -12.78
C ASN A 187 -8.66 -20.78 -13.26
N GLU A 188 -9.03 -21.37 -14.40
CA GLU A 188 -8.28 -22.46 -15.02
C GLU A 188 -7.52 -21.92 -16.24
N PRO A 189 -6.18 -22.00 -16.26
CA PRO A 189 -5.39 -21.52 -17.39
C PRO A 189 -5.82 -22.13 -18.73
N LYS A 190 -6.23 -23.42 -18.74
CA LYS A 190 -6.73 -24.14 -19.93
C LYS A 190 -8.01 -23.54 -20.55
N GLU A 191 -8.80 -22.78 -19.79
CA GLU A 191 -10.01 -22.13 -20.29
C GLU A 191 -9.71 -20.78 -20.98
N HIS A 192 -8.45 -20.33 -20.94
CA HIS A 192 -8.07 -19.03 -21.47
C HIS A 192 -7.76 -19.09 -22.95
N ALA A 193 -8.50 -18.35 -23.78
CA ALA A 193 -8.41 -18.41 -25.25
C ALA A 193 -7.00 -18.13 -25.82
N SER A 194 -6.20 -17.32 -25.12
CA SER A 194 -4.84 -16.94 -25.57
C SER A 194 -3.72 -17.84 -25.01
N ILE A 195 -4.03 -18.88 -24.24
CA ILE A 195 -2.99 -19.77 -23.71
C ILE A 195 -2.50 -20.73 -24.79
N THR A 196 -1.19 -20.93 -24.88
CA THR A 196 -0.59 -21.92 -25.79
C THR A 196 -0.36 -23.24 -25.04
N GLU A 197 -0.42 -24.38 -25.73
CA GLU A 197 -0.14 -25.70 -25.14
C GLU A 197 1.23 -25.76 -24.44
N ALA A 198 2.26 -25.15 -25.04
CA ALA A 198 3.59 -25.04 -24.44
C ALA A 198 3.61 -24.22 -23.13
N GLU A 199 2.72 -23.23 -22.97
CA GLU A 199 2.58 -22.50 -21.71
C GLU A 199 1.86 -23.35 -20.67
N LEU A 200 0.79 -24.02 -21.09
CA LEU A 200 0.01 -24.89 -20.22
C LEU A 200 0.87 -26.03 -19.65
N ALA A 201 1.73 -26.64 -20.47
CA ALA A 201 2.66 -27.69 -20.07
C ALA A 201 3.71 -27.23 -19.03
N ALA A 202 4.06 -25.94 -19.02
CA ALA A 202 5.00 -25.36 -18.05
C ALA A 202 4.33 -25.00 -16.71
N LEU A 203 2.99 -25.00 -16.63
CA LEU A 203 2.26 -24.68 -15.43
C LEU A 203 2.10 -25.90 -14.52
N PRO A 204 2.09 -25.70 -13.19
CA PRO A 204 1.92 -26.79 -12.25
C PRO A 204 0.51 -27.41 -12.39
N PRO A 205 0.38 -28.74 -12.33
CA PRO A 205 -0.93 -29.37 -12.32
C PRO A 205 -1.71 -28.92 -11.10
N ARG A 206 -3.02 -28.73 -11.27
CA ARG A 206 -3.89 -28.36 -10.16
C ARG A 206 -3.93 -29.54 -9.17
N PRO A 207 -3.69 -29.32 -7.86
CA PRO A 207 -3.83 -30.40 -6.90
C PRO A 207 -5.30 -30.86 -6.86
N THR A 208 -5.53 -32.13 -7.19
CA THR A 208 -6.87 -32.77 -7.30
C THR A 208 -7.23 -33.64 -6.08
N GLY A 209 -6.45 -33.58 -5.00
CA GLY A 209 -6.68 -34.38 -3.79
C GLY A 209 -7.39 -33.65 -2.64
N GLU A 210 -7.81 -34.42 -1.63
CA GLU A 210 -8.24 -33.88 -0.35
C GLU A 210 -7.13 -33.03 0.28
N ARG A 211 -7.51 -31.86 0.78
CA ARG A 211 -6.55 -30.96 1.43
C ARG A 211 -6.18 -31.55 2.79
N PRO A 212 -4.89 -31.76 3.09
CA PRO A 212 -4.49 -32.26 4.39
C PRO A 212 -4.92 -31.28 5.49
N ARG A 213 -5.35 -31.83 6.63
CA ARG A 213 -5.69 -31.01 7.80
C ARG A 213 -4.47 -30.19 8.21
N VAL A 214 -4.64 -28.88 8.31
CA VAL A 214 -3.54 -27.96 8.62
C VAL A 214 -3.17 -28.10 10.10
N PRO A 215 -1.90 -28.44 10.44
CA PRO A 215 -1.47 -28.56 11.83
C PRO A 215 -1.17 -27.17 12.41
N TRP A 216 -2.21 -26.47 12.87
CA TRP A 216 -2.13 -25.09 13.34
C TRP A 216 -1.11 -24.87 14.46
N GLY A 217 -1.01 -25.77 15.44
CA GLY A 217 -0.08 -25.65 16.57
C GLY A 217 1.40 -25.60 16.15
N PRO A 218 1.93 -26.65 15.49
CA PRO A 218 3.30 -26.67 14.99
C PRO A 218 3.60 -25.55 13.97
N LEU A 219 2.60 -25.18 13.16
CA LEU A 219 2.73 -24.10 12.18
C LEU A 219 2.92 -22.75 12.87
N LEU A 220 2.12 -22.44 13.89
CA LEU A 220 2.24 -21.20 14.67
C LEU A 220 3.61 -21.09 15.34
N GLY A 221 4.12 -22.19 15.94
CA GLY A 221 5.45 -22.20 16.55
C GLY A 221 6.57 -21.92 15.55
N ARG A 222 6.49 -22.45 14.33
CA ARG A 222 7.48 -22.20 13.27
C ARG A 222 7.37 -20.82 12.63
N MET A 223 6.16 -20.28 12.51
CA MET A 223 5.93 -18.97 11.88
C MET A 223 6.20 -17.80 12.83
N TRP A 224 6.17 -18.01 14.15
CA TRP A 224 6.29 -16.95 15.15
C TRP A 224 7.49 -16.01 14.97
N PRO A 225 8.73 -16.47 14.74
CA PRO A 225 9.86 -15.56 14.53
C PRO A 225 9.68 -14.65 13.31
N VAL A 226 9.16 -15.21 12.21
CA VAL A 226 8.89 -14.47 10.97
C VAL A 226 7.76 -13.47 11.19
N THR A 227 6.72 -13.85 11.92
CA THR A 227 5.61 -12.95 12.30
C THR A 227 6.11 -11.77 13.13
N LEU A 228 7.00 -11.99 14.09
CA LEU A 228 7.59 -10.93 14.91
C LEU A 228 8.42 -9.96 14.06
N THR A 229 9.26 -10.47 13.16
CA THR A 229 10.01 -9.64 12.22
C THR A 229 9.07 -8.83 11.31
N TYR A 230 8.00 -9.46 10.81
CA TYR A 230 7.02 -8.80 9.97
C TYR A 230 6.22 -7.72 10.71
N PHE A 231 5.97 -7.91 12.01
CA PHE A 231 5.36 -6.90 12.87
C PHE A 231 6.25 -5.64 12.98
N CYS A 232 7.53 -5.80 13.33
CA CYS A 232 8.48 -4.68 13.41
C CYS A 232 8.59 -3.95 12.06
N TYR A 233 8.66 -4.72 10.98
CA TYR A 233 8.66 -4.17 9.63
C TYR A 233 7.39 -3.37 9.31
N GLY A 234 6.22 -3.94 9.61
CA GLY A 234 4.92 -3.32 9.38
C GLY A 234 4.75 -2.03 10.18
N TRP A 235 5.18 -2.02 11.43
CA TRP A 235 5.17 -0.82 12.28
C TRP A 235 5.96 0.33 11.67
N CYS A 236 7.22 0.09 11.30
CA CYS A 236 8.05 1.09 10.64
C CYS A 236 7.41 1.57 9.33
N LEU A 237 6.92 0.63 8.51
CA LEU A 237 6.31 0.96 7.22
C LEU A 237 5.11 1.91 7.38
N TRP A 238 4.15 1.58 8.25
CA TRP A 238 2.94 2.39 8.43
C TRP A 238 3.22 3.75 9.06
N LEU A 239 4.21 3.83 9.97
CA LEU A 239 4.67 5.09 10.51
C LEU A 239 5.17 6.02 9.40
N TYR A 240 6.05 5.52 8.52
CA TYR A 240 6.57 6.32 7.41
C TYR A 240 5.50 6.68 6.37
N LEU A 241 4.56 5.78 6.07
CA LEU A 241 3.54 6.08 5.05
C LEU A 241 2.53 7.14 5.51
N ASN A 242 2.06 7.06 6.76
CA ASN A 242 0.95 7.91 7.22
C ASN A 242 1.43 9.22 7.84
N TRP A 243 2.54 9.20 8.59
CA TRP A 243 2.94 10.34 9.41
C TRP A 243 4.06 11.18 8.79
N LEU A 244 4.86 10.63 7.88
CA LEU A 244 5.96 11.36 7.25
C LEU A 244 5.51 12.60 6.48
N PRO A 245 4.42 12.57 5.66
CA PRO A 245 3.96 13.77 4.96
C PRO A 245 3.53 14.88 5.94
N LEU A 246 2.81 14.50 7.00
CA LEU A 246 2.37 15.43 8.04
C LEU A 246 3.56 16.00 8.83
N PHE A 247 4.57 15.19 9.11
CA PHE A 247 5.79 15.61 9.79
C PHE A 247 6.53 16.71 9.01
N PHE A 248 6.74 16.53 7.70
CA PHE A 248 7.40 17.55 6.87
C PHE A 248 6.59 18.83 6.71
N ARG A 249 5.25 18.72 6.68
CA ARG A 249 4.37 19.88 6.64
C ARG A 249 4.43 20.69 7.93
N THR A 250 4.26 20.03 9.07
CA THR A 250 4.17 20.69 10.38
C THR A 250 5.53 21.22 10.81
N THR A 251 6.58 20.46 10.54
CA THR A 251 7.95 20.81 10.89
C THR A 251 8.65 21.53 9.74
N THR A 252 7.91 22.28 8.90
CA THR A 252 8.47 23.00 7.73
C THR A 252 9.84 23.51 8.12
N VAL A 253 10.88 22.80 7.66
CA VAL A 253 12.26 23.13 7.98
C VAL A 253 12.44 24.40 7.18
N SER A 254 12.25 25.53 7.86
CA SER A 254 12.43 26.83 7.26
C SER A 254 13.79 26.77 6.58
N THR A 255 13.82 26.81 5.26
CA THR A 255 15.04 26.76 4.46
C THR A 255 15.98 27.92 4.84
N SER A 256 15.46 28.92 5.56
CA SER A 256 16.23 29.97 6.24
C SER A 256 17.16 29.44 7.33
N ARG A 257 16.81 28.34 8.01
CA ARG A 257 17.60 27.71 9.07
C ARG A 257 18.71 26.82 8.48
N ILE A 258 18.48 26.21 7.32
CA ILE A 258 19.53 25.51 6.55
C ILE A 258 20.54 26.53 5.99
N ARG A 259 20.12 27.69 5.47
CA ARG A 259 21.05 28.78 5.06
C ARG A 259 21.86 29.36 6.22
N ARG A 260 21.36 29.34 7.46
CA ARG A 260 22.12 29.74 8.66
C ARG A 260 23.11 28.68 9.15
N CYS A 261 23.12 27.51 8.52
CA CYS A 261 24.11 26.45 8.71
C CYS A 261 25.11 26.38 7.55
N SER A 262 25.06 27.31 6.59
CA SER A 262 26.18 27.55 5.68
C SER A 262 27.29 28.22 6.49
N PRO A 263 28.44 27.57 6.75
CA PRO A 263 29.57 28.27 7.34
C PRO A 263 29.96 29.43 6.39
N PRO A 264 30.25 30.64 6.88
CA PRO A 264 30.93 31.62 6.05
C PRO A 264 32.25 30.97 5.62
N ALA A 265 32.61 31.17 4.35
CA ALA A 265 33.81 30.61 3.72
C ALA A 265 35.02 30.69 4.65
N CYS A 266 35.37 29.57 5.29
CA CYS A 266 36.52 29.45 6.16
C CYS A 266 37.60 28.75 5.36
N SER A 267 38.41 29.54 4.67
CA SER A 267 39.54 29.13 3.84
C SER A 267 40.72 28.69 4.70
N SER A 268 40.63 27.55 5.39
CA SER A 268 41.75 26.98 6.15
C SER A 268 41.72 25.44 6.15
N PRO A 269 42.84 24.73 5.87
CA PRO A 269 42.81 23.28 5.56
C PRO A 269 42.79 22.34 6.78
N ALA A 270 42.49 22.82 7.99
CA ALA A 270 42.59 22.02 9.21
C ALA A 270 41.20 21.68 9.77
N TRP A 271 40.63 20.56 9.32
CA TRP A 271 39.45 19.96 9.91
C TRP A 271 39.81 19.25 11.23
N SER A 272 39.75 19.95 12.35
CA SER A 272 39.73 19.32 13.67
C SER A 272 38.29 19.21 14.18
N ALA A 273 37.86 17.99 14.52
CA ALA A 273 36.52 17.67 15.00
C ALA A 273 36.08 18.48 16.24
N THR A 274 37.05 19.05 16.96
CA THR A 274 36.85 19.93 18.12
C THR A 274 36.23 21.28 17.76
N ALA A 275 36.54 21.84 16.58
CA ALA A 275 35.95 23.12 16.15
C ALA A 275 34.44 22.99 15.85
N TRP A 276 34.03 21.84 15.31
CA TRP A 276 32.63 21.53 15.03
C TRP A 276 31.81 21.37 16.33
N ALA A 277 32.39 20.67 17.31
CA ALA A 277 31.77 20.45 18.62
C ALA A 277 31.62 21.75 19.43
N ALA A 278 32.51 22.73 19.28
CA ALA A 278 32.42 24.03 19.95
C ALA A 278 31.30 24.92 19.38
N CYS A 279 31.10 24.89 18.05
CA CYS A 279 30.05 25.68 17.38
C CYS A 279 28.63 25.14 17.67
N CYS A 280 28.47 23.82 17.81
CA CYS A 280 27.19 23.24 18.24
C CYS A 280 26.84 23.53 19.71
N ARG A 281 27.84 23.65 20.59
CA ARG A 281 27.62 23.75 22.04
C ARG A 281 27.20 25.14 22.50
N THR A 282 27.55 26.20 21.77
CA THR A 282 27.17 27.59 22.09
C THR A 282 25.78 27.98 21.61
N ARG A 283 25.12 27.18 20.75
CA ARG A 283 23.78 27.50 20.21
C ARG A 283 22.61 26.73 20.86
N SER A 284 22.87 25.80 21.77
CA SER A 284 21.81 25.09 22.51
C SER A 284 21.18 25.92 23.64
N SER A 285 21.77 27.07 24.02
CA SER A 285 21.30 27.89 25.14
C SER A 285 20.17 28.88 24.81
N THR A 286 19.68 28.94 23.57
CA THR A 286 18.66 29.94 23.14
C THR A 286 17.44 29.34 22.41
N ALA A 287 17.14 28.05 22.62
CA ALA A 287 15.88 27.47 22.15
C ALA A 287 14.84 27.43 23.28
N PRO A 288 13.69 28.13 23.19
CA PRO A 288 12.60 27.88 24.11
C PRO A 288 12.04 26.48 23.85
N ALA A 289 12.05 25.68 24.91
CA ALA A 289 11.56 24.32 24.93
C ALA A 289 10.04 24.28 24.67
N THR A 290 9.65 23.41 23.73
CA THR A 290 8.46 22.54 23.80
C THR A 290 7.25 23.06 24.59
N SER A 291 6.32 23.74 23.91
CA SER A 291 4.92 23.88 24.35
C SER A 291 3.90 23.21 23.41
N ALA A 292 4.34 22.55 22.33
CA ALA A 292 3.44 22.03 21.27
C ALA A 292 2.88 20.61 21.51
N TRP A 293 2.94 20.07 22.73
CA TRP A 293 2.44 18.72 23.06
C TRP A 293 1.52 18.67 24.30
N ARG A 294 0.82 19.75 24.62
CA ARG A 294 -0.35 19.73 25.51
C ARG A 294 -1.48 20.50 24.85
N GLY A 295 -2.57 19.80 24.55
CA GLY A 295 -3.78 20.32 23.90
C GLY A 295 -4.37 19.30 22.95
#